data_AF-A0A7W0YUF3-F1
#
_entry.id   AF-A0A7W0YUF3-F1
#
_cell.length_a   1.000
_cell.length_b   1.000
_cell.length_c   1.000
_cell.angle_alpha   90.00
_cell.angle_beta   90.00
_cell.angle_gamma   90.00
#
_symmetry.space_group_name_H-M   'P 1'
#
loop_
_entity.id
_entity.type
_entity.pdbx_description
1 polymer ?
#
loop_
_entity_poly.entity_id
_entity_poly.type
_entity_poly.pdbx_seq_one_letter_code
_entity_poly.pdbx_strand_id
1 'polypeptide(L)'
;MGSETFELKRFVWATPDRLEIDGRFVGLGAAPTGRPVLVLRGTERTHRLPAVDDDAPVGEGEDWHAAFAWLEAPTAFGAAELELGDELLVDLPEPVRDADESELDILDVRRRGGTERLRAQSELLAVRSELGEAHVIRERVEKELARAQADVEEERAGRAADAKSFREGLLQAQGAAEETVADALGEIETLRARIAELTSTGAEAERLRTRLSSIRDILADGTGDTRSPGGDGAAP
;
A
#
# COMPACT_ATOMS: atom_id res chain seq x y z
N MET A 1 -50.55 -5.62 9.32
CA MET A 1 -49.81 -5.72 10.59
C MET A 1 -50.79 -5.30 11.65
N GLY A 2 -51.14 -6.18 12.59
CA GLY A 2 -51.98 -5.79 13.72
C GLY A 2 -51.21 -4.81 14.60
N SER A 3 -51.88 -3.78 15.10
CA SER A 3 -51.34 -2.94 16.17
C SER A 3 -51.31 -3.76 17.46
N GLU A 4 -50.14 -3.88 18.08
CA GLU A 4 -49.98 -4.47 19.41
C GLU A 4 -50.44 -3.42 20.44
N THR A 5 -51.41 -3.75 21.27
CA THR A 5 -51.97 -2.83 22.26
C THR A 5 -52.00 -3.45 23.65
N PHE A 6 -51.93 -2.59 24.67
CA PHE A 6 -52.10 -2.95 26.06
C PHE A 6 -53.34 -2.24 26.60
N GLU A 7 -54.35 -3.01 26.96
CA GLU A 7 -55.55 -2.49 27.60
C GLU A 7 -55.29 -2.40 29.11
N LEU A 8 -54.98 -1.19 29.57
CA LEU A 8 -54.73 -0.91 30.97
C LEU A 8 -56.05 -0.91 31.73
N LYS A 9 -56.17 -1.82 32.69
CA LYS A 9 -57.28 -1.86 33.64
C LYS A 9 -57.03 -0.98 34.86
N ARG A 10 -55.80 -0.99 35.35
CA ARG A 10 -55.45 -0.31 36.60
C ARG A 10 -53.97 0.03 36.64
N PHE A 11 -53.64 1.26 37.01
CA PHE A 11 -52.28 1.64 37.42
C PHE A 11 -52.36 2.52 38.66
N VAL A 12 -51.97 1.95 39.82
CA VAL A 12 -52.18 2.59 41.11
C VAL A 12 -51.04 2.41 42.08
N TRP A 13 -51.01 3.30 43.09
CA TRP A 13 -50.27 3.09 44.33
C TRP A 13 -51.10 2.24 45.30
N ALA A 14 -50.85 0.93 45.35
CA ALA A 14 -51.54 0.03 46.29
C ALA A 14 -51.12 0.28 47.74
N THR A 15 -49.84 0.63 47.95
CA THR A 15 -49.30 1.15 49.21
C THR A 15 -48.32 2.29 48.90
N PRO A 16 -47.87 3.10 49.88
CA PRO A 16 -46.90 4.18 49.64
C PRO A 16 -45.58 3.73 49.01
N ASP A 17 -45.28 2.44 49.09
CA ASP A 17 -44.06 1.77 48.61
C ASP A 17 -44.33 0.70 47.55
N ARG A 18 -45.55 0.61 46.99
CA ARG A 18 -45.90 -0.42 46.00
C ARG A 18 -46.82 0.12 44.91
N LEU A 19 -46.38 -0.06 43.66
CA LEU A 19 -47.14 0.21 42.45
C LEU A 19 -47.69 -1.10 41.90
N GLU A 20 -48.94 -1.09 41.46
CA GLU A 20 -49.59 -2.23 40.81
C GLU A 20 -50.10 -1.82 39.44
N ILE A 21 -49.92 -2.72 38.46
CA ILE A 21 -50.43 -2.60 37.10
C ILE A 21 -51.27 -3.83 36.80
N ASP A 22 -52.51 -3.60 36.41
CA ASP A 22 -53.41 -4.62 35.86
C ASP A 22 -53.78 -4.25 34.43
N GLY A 23 -53.82 -5.24 33.55
CA GLY A 23 -54.26 -5.03 32.18
C GLY A 23 -54.36 -6.33 31.40
N ARG A 24 -54.37 -6.21 30.08
CA ARG A 24 -54.22 -7.35 29.17
C ARG A 24 -53.58 -6.90 27.86
N PHE A 25 -52.82 -7.80 27.25
CA PHE A 25 -52.18 -7.55 25.97
C PHE A 25 -53.03 -8.10 24.82
N VAL A 26 -53.16 -7.34 23.74
CA VAL A 26 -53.93 -7.71 22.54
C VAL A 26 -53.04 -7.63 21.31
N GLY A 27 -53.17 -8.60 20.40
CA GLY A 27 -52.37 -8.68 19.18
C GLY A 27 -50.90 -9.09 19.41
N LEU A 28 -50.56 -9.48 20.64
CA LEU A 28 -49.21 -9.80 21.06
C LEU A 28 -48.91 -11.26 20.71
N GLY A 29 -48.25 -11.48 19.57
CA GLY A 29 -48.13 -12.81 18.97
C GLY A 29 -47.53 -13.88 19.89
N ALA A 30 -46.25 -13.77 20.22
CA ALA A 30 -45.61 -14.64 21.23
C ALA A 30 -45.49 -13.86 22.54
N ALA A 31 -45.78 -14.50 23.67
CA ALA A 31 -45.63 -13.90 24.99
C ALA A 31 -44.18 -13.40 25.19
N PRO A 32 -43.99 -12.18 25.71
CA PRO A 32 -42.65 -11.63 25.91
C PRO A 32 -41.87 -12.50 26.90
N THR A 33 -40.61 -12.75 26.58
CA THR A 33 -39.70 -13.51 27.44
C THR A 33 -38.86 -12.52 28.24
N GLY A 34 -39.22 -12.32 29.51
CA GLY A 34 -38.49 -11.42 30.38
C GLY A 34 -39.33 -10.95 31.55
N ARG A 35 -38.68 -10.54 32.64
CA ARG A 35 -39.38 -9.93 33.77
C ARG A 35 -39.81 -8.51 33.41
N PRO A 36 -41.02 -8.09 33.79
CA PRO A 36 -41.48 -6.73 33.60
C PRO A 36 -40.64 -5.77 34.43
N VAL A 37 -40.30 -4.62 33.84
CA VAL A 37 -39.57 -3.53 34.51
C VAL A 37 -40.36 -2.24 34.31
N LEU A 38 -40.77 -1.62 35.40
CA LEU A 38 -41.41 -0.32 35.39
C LEU A 38 -40.34 0.77 35.46
N VAL A 39 -40.34 1.67 34.49
CA VAL A 39 -39.39 2.78 34.38
C VAL A 39 -40.11 4.09 34.60
N LEU A 40 -39.81 4.75 35.72
CA LEU A 40 -40.41 6.02 36.08
C LEU A 40 -39.40 7.14 35.85
N ARG A 41 -39.76 8.13 35.03
CA ARG A 41 -38.93 9.29 34.72
C ARG A 41 -39.37 10.48 35.56
N GLY A 42 -38.58 10.78 36.60
CA GLY A 42 -38.68 12.02 37.37
C GLY A 42 -37.92 13.18 36.72
N THR A 43 -38.03 14.36 37.32
CA THR A 43 -37.31 15.57 36.88
C THR A 43 -35.79 15.45 37.03
N GLU A 44 -35.33 14.74 38.07
CA GLU A 44 -33.90 14.64 38.41
C GLU A 44 -33.30 13.28 38.09
N ARG A 45 -34.11 12.21 38.09
CA ARG A 45 -33.62 10.83 37.97
C ARG A 45 -34.65 9.90 37.35
N THR A 46 -34.15 8.83 36.74
CA THR A 46 -34.96 7.71 36.25
C THR A 46 -34.87 6.54 37.22
N HIS A 47 -36.01 6.04 37.67
CA HIS A 47 -36.11 4.84 38.48
C HIS A 47 -36.47 3.65 37.62
N ARG A 48 -35.78 2.53 37.84
CA ARG A 48 -36.09 1.24 37.19
C ARG A 48 -36.45 0.25 38.27
N LEU A 49 -37.69 -0.21 38.24
CA LEU A 49 -38.27 -1.08 39.25
C LEU A 49 -38.54 -2.44 38.60
N PRO A 50 -37.76 -3.48 38.89
CA PRO A 50 -38.13 -4.82 38.47
C PRO A 50 -39.40 -5.25 39.22
N ALA A 51 -40.27 -6.00 38.55
CA ALA A 51 -41.42 -6.58 39.22
C ALA A 51 -40.99 -7.48 40.38
N VAL A 52 -41.65 -7.31 41.53
CA VAL A 52 -41.48 -8.13 42.72
C VAL A 52 -42.49 -9.28 42.76
N ASP A 53 -43.64 -9.07 42.11
CA ASP A 53 -44.67 -10.07 41.88
C ASP A 53 -45.20 -9.82 40.46
N ASP A 54 -45.24 -10.86 39.64
CA ASP A 54 -45.72 -10.76 38.27
C ASP A 54 -46.37 -12.07 37.84
N ASP A 55 -47.56 -11.95 37.26
CA ASP A 55 -48.10 -13.01 36.46
C ASP A 55 -47.35 -12.99 35.12
N ALA A 56 -46.80 -14.14 34.71
CA ALA A 56 -46.32 -14.27 33.35
C ALA A 56 -47.51 -13.99 32.41
N PRO A 57 -47.38 -13.18 31.35
CA PRO A 57 -48.48 -13.01 30.40
C PRO A 57 -48.77 -14.36 29.75
N VAL A 58 -49.89 -15.00 30.12
CA VAL A 58 -50.14 -16.41 29.82
C VAL A 58 -50.77 -16.61 28.42
N GLY A 59 -51.26 -15.55 27.77
CA GLY A 59 -51.80 -15.61 26.41
C GLY A 59 -52.39 -14.29 25.91
N GLU A 60 -52.78 -14.25 24.64
CA GLU A 60 -53.46 -13.09 24.04
C GLU A 60 -54.82 -12.85 24.71
N GLY A 61 -55.05 -11.62 25.19
CA GLY A 61 -56.31 -11.19 25.80
C GLY A 61 -56.53 -11.67 27.23
N GLU A 62 -55.59 -12.40 27.82
CA GLU A 62 -55.64 -12.82 29.21
C GLU A 62 -55.23 -11.71 30.17
N ASP A 63 -55.79 -11.76 31.37
CA ASP A 63 -55.51 -10.79 32.43
C ASP A 63 -54.06 -10.93 32.89
N TRP A 64 -53.39 -9.79 33.00
CA TRP A 64 -52.00 -9.67 33.38
C TRP A 64 -51.87 -8.70 34.55
N HIS A 65 -51.10 -9.11 35.56
CA HIS A 65 -50.82 -8.33 36.75
C HIS A 65 -49.31 -8.26 36.99
N ALA A 66 -48.83 -7.09 37.40
CA ALA A 66 -47.49 -6.94 37.96
C ALA A 66 -47.45 -5.90 39.07
N ALA A 67 -46.66 -6.19 40.10
CA ALA A 67 -46.40 -5.31 41.22
C ALA A 67 -44.92 -4.94 41.30
N PHE A 68 -44.66 -3.68 41.66
CA PHE A 68 -43.33 -3.08 41.69
C PHE A 68 -43.09 -2.43 43.05
N ALA A 69 -41.98 -2.80 43.71
CA ALA A 69 -41.61 -2.20 44.98
C ALA A 69 -40.86 -0.88 44.76
N TRP A 70 -41.33 0.17 45.43
CA TRP A 70 -40.70 1.48 45.48
C TRP A 70 -39.86 1.61 46.76
N LEU A 71 -38.55 1.40 46.65
CA LEU A 71 -37.64 1.31 47.80
C LEU A 71 -37.16 2.68 48.33
N GLU A 72 -37.64 3.78 47.79
CA GLU A 72 -37.15 5.13 48.08
C GLU A 72 -38.27 6.06 48.58
N ALA A 73 -37.95 7.28 49.00
CA ALA A 73 -39.00 8.25 49.33
C ALA A 73 -39.86 8.54 48.08
N PRO A 74 -41.20 8.49 48.17
CA PRO A 74 -42.08 8.77 47.03
C PRO A 74 -41.75 10.14 46.42
N THR A 75 -41.34 10.13 45.17
CA THR A 75 -40.97 11.34 44.42
C THR A 75 -41.91 11.47 43.23
N ALA A 76 -42.34 12.69 42.91
CA ALA A 76 -43.15 12.93 41.73
C ALA A 76 -42.38 12.54 40.46
N PHE A 77 -43.04 11.84 39.54
CA PHE A 77 -42.51 11.51 38.22
C PHE A 77 -43.49 11.99 37.15
N GLY A 78 -42.96 12.32 35.97
CA GLY A 78 -43.74 12.89 34.87
C GLY A 78 -44.06 11.90 33.75
N ALA A 79 -43.41 10.73 33.73
CA ALA A 79 -43.72 9.67 32.77
C ALA A 79 -43.43 8.29 33.37
N ALA A 80 -44.23 7.31 32.98
CA ALA A 80 -44.07 5.91 33.32
C ALA A 80 -43.99 5.08 32.03
N GLU A 81 -43.04 4.16 31.94
CA GLU A 81 -42.91 3.21 30.84
C GLU A 81 -42.81 1.80 31.40
N LEU A 82 -43.58 0.86 30.87
CA LEU A 82 -43.45 -0.57 31.17
C LEU A 82 -42.59 -1.22 30.10
N GLU A 83 -41.48 -1.82 30.52
CA GLU A 83 -40.63 -2.64 29.66
C GLU A 83 -40.94 -4.13 29.89
N LEU A 84 -41.18 -4.87 28.81
CA LEU A 84 -41.40 -6.32 28.85
C LEU A 84 -40.30 -7.00 28.04
N GLY A 85 -39.32 -7.56 28.75
CA GLY A 85 -38.09 -8.09 28.15
C GLY A 85 -37.28 -7.00 27.44
N ASP A 86 -36.55 -7.38 26.39
CA ASP A 86 -35.65 -6.47 25.68
C ASP A 86 -36.32 -5.71 24.53
N GLU A 87 -37.53 -6.13 24.15
CA GLU A 87 -38.12 -5.74 22.87
C GLU A 87 -39.42 -4.94 23.00
N LEU A 88 -40.15 -4.93 24.13
CA LEU A 88 -41.46 -4.26 24.20
C LEU A 88 -41.48 -3.13 25.23
N LEU A 89 -42.13 -2.02 24.85
CA LEU A 89 -42.30 -0.82 25.65
C LEU A 89 -43.75 -0.34 25.58
N VAL A 90 -44.33 -0.01 26.72
CA VAL A 90 -45.67 0.59 26.83
C VAL A 90 -45.57 1.89 27.59
N ASP A 91 -46.08 2.98 27.02
CA ASP A 91 -46.14 4.27 27.72
C ASP A 91 -47.37 4.29 28.62
N LEU A 92 -47.17 4.40 29.93
CA LEU A 92 -48.24 4.37 30.93
C LEU A 92 -48.63 5.80 31.32
N PRO A 93 -49.92 6.04 31.62
CA PRO A 93 -50.38 7.29 32.21
C PRO A 93 -49.84 7.45 33.65
N GLU A 94 -50.11 8.58 34.30
CA GLU A 94 -49.79 8.76 35.72
C GLU A 94 -50.64 7.82 36.60
N PRO A 95 -50.08 7.23 37.67
CA PRO A 95 -50.84 6.34 38.53
C PRO A 95 -51.89 7.11 39.33
N VAL A 96 -53.10 6.60 39.37
CA VAL A 96 -54.19 7.20 40.16
C VAL A 96 -54.12 6.74 41.62
N ARG A 97 -54.55 7.60 42.55
CA ARG A 97 -54.51 7.31 44.01
C ARG A 97 -55.73 6.53 44.51
N ASP A 98 -56.87 6.75 43.87
CA ASP A 98 -58.10 6.00 44.09
C ASP A 98 -58.53 5.47 42.73
N ALA A 99 -58.56 4.13 42.59
CA ALA A 99 -59.14 3.49 41.43
C ALA A 99 -60.65 3.37 41.66
N ASP A 100 -61.41 4.37 41.24
CA ASP A 100 -62.75 4.07 40.75
C ASP A 100 -62.57 3.25 39.47
N GLU A 101 -63.36 2.18 39.29
CA GLU A 101 -63.39 1.33 38.08
C GLU A 101 -63.74 2.19 36.85
N SER A 102 -62.74 2.89 36.30
CA SER A 102 -62.87 3.80 35.17
C SER A 102 -62.37 3.13 33.90
N GLU A 103 -62.82 3.67 32.75
CA GLU A 103 -62.60 3.20 31.39
C GLU A 103 -61.24 2.53 31.14
N LEU A 104 -61.25 1.41 30.40
CA LEU A 104 -60.05 0.76 29.91
C LEU A 104 -59.26 1.72 29.02
N ASP A 105 -58.04 2.06 29.42
CA ASP A 105 -57.13 2.85 28.59
C ASP A 105 -56.41 1.94 27.60
N ILE A 106 -56.58 2.20 26.30
CA ILE A 106 -55.88 1.44 25.25
C ILE A 106 -54.56 2.14 24.95
N LEU A 107 -53.46 1.48 25.30
CA LEU A 107 -52.10 1.99 25.13
C LEU A 107 -51.39 1.26 23.98
N ASP A 108 -50.61 2.00 23.18
CA ASP A 108 -49.81 1.42 22.11
C ASP A 108 -48.57 0.71 22.67
N VAL A 109 -48.35 -0.53 22.23
CA VAL A 109 -47.13 -1.28 22.52
C VAL A 109 -46.10 -1.01 21.43
N ARG A 110 -44.94 -0.48 21.81
CA ARG A 110 -43.84 -0.14 20.90
C ARG A 110 -42.73 -1.17 21.03
N ARG A 111 -42.17 -1.62 19.90
CA ARG A 111 -40.99 -2.48 19.95
C ARG A 111 -39.68 -1.67 20.06
N ARG A 112 -38.92 -1.88 21.14
CA ARG A 112 -37.58 -1.33 21.34
C ARG A 112 -36.61 -1.90 20.29
N GLY A 113 -35.84 -1.03 19.64
CA GLY A 113 -34.62 -1.41 18.91
C GLY A 113 -34.78 -2.01 17.50
N GLY A 114 -35.99 -2.13 16.94
CA GLY A 114 -36.17 -2.64 15.58
C GLY A 114 -35.43 -1.81 14.52
N THR A 115 -35.48 -0.49 14.63
CA THR A 115 -34.79 0.44 13.72
C THR A 115 -33.28 0.50 13.99
N GLU A 116 -32.85 0.39 15.25
CA GLU A 116 -31.44 0.37 15.64
C GLU A 116 -30.74 -0.91 15.18
N ARG A 117 -31.40 -2.08 15.32
CA ARG A 117 -30.89 -3.36 14.84
C ARG A 117 -30.74 -3.36 13.32
N LEU A 118 -31.73 -2.82 12.59
CA LEU A 118 -31.65 -2.66 11.13
C LEU A 118 -30.54 -1.70 10.71
N ARG A 119 -30.35 -0.59 11.44
CA ARG A 119 -29.23 0.34 11.21
C ARG A 119 -27.88 -0.35 11.42
N ALA A 120 -27.69 -1.03 12.56
CA ALA A 120 -26.45 -1.74 12.85
C ALA A 120 -26.16 -2.85 11.82
N GLN A 121 -27.19 -3.57 11.36
CA GLN A 121 -27.04 -4.57 10.31
C GLN A 121 -26.64 -3.94 8.96
N SER A 122 -27.21 -2.78 8.63
CA SER A 122 -26.88 -2.04 7.41
C SER A 122 -25.43 -1.52 7.44
N GLU A 123 -25.00 -0.98 8.58
CA GLU A 123 -23.61 -0.53 8.79
C GLU A 123 -22.63 -1.70 8.67
N LEU A 124 -22.94 -2.85 9.26
CA LEU A 124 -22.11 -4.06 9.15
C LEU A 124 -22.00 -4.56 7.70
N LEU A 125 -23.07 -4.46 6.91
CA LEU A 125 -23.03 -4.78 5.48
C LEU A 125 -22.18 -3.77 4.69
N ALA A 126 -22.29 -2.47 5.00
CA ALA A 126 -21.49 -1.43 4.37
C ALA A 126 -19.99 -1.65 4.62
N VAL A 127 -19.60 -1.87 5.88
CA VAL A 127 -18.20 -2.16 6.26
C VAL A 127 -17.67 -3.42 5.56
N ARG A 128 -18.49 -4.46 5.40
CA ARG A 128 -18.10 -5.66 4.65
C ARG A 128 -17.90 -5.39 3.17
N SER A 129 -18.73 -4.56 2.56
CA SER A 129 -18.58 -4.14 1.16
C SER A 129 -17.28 -3.38 0.97
N GLU A 130 -17.04 -2.37 1.82
CA GLU A 130 -15.81 -1.56 1.81
C GLU A 130 -14.55 -2.42 1.98
N LEU A 131 -14.58 -3.40 2.89
CA LEU A 131 -13.48 -4.34 3.08
C LEU A 131 -13.21 -5.18 1.82
N GLY A 132 -14.27 -5.64 1.15
CA GLY A 132 -14.16 -6.36 -0.12
C GLY A 132 -13.54 -5.52 -1.23
N GLU A 133 -13.99 -4.26 -1.38
CA GLU A 133 -13.45 -3.30 -2.35
C GLU A 133 -11.97 -2.99 -2.07
N ALA A 134 -11.63 -2.74 -0.81
CA ALA A 134 -10.25 -2.49 -0.40
C ALA A 134 -9.33 -3.68 -0.71
N HIS A 135 -9.81 -4.92 -0.53
CA HIS A 135 -9.05 -6.11 -0.91
C HIS A 135 -8.80 -6.21 -2.42
N VAL A 136 -9.81 -5.93 -3.25
CA VAL A 136 -9.66 -5.94 -4.72
C VAL A 136 -8.67 -4.86 -5.17
N ILE A 137 -8.75 -3.66 -4.59
CA ILE A 137 -7.80 -2.57 -4.90
C ILE A 137 -6.38 -2.97 -4.49
N ARG A 138 -6.21 -3.52 -3.28
CA ARG A 138 -4.90 -3.99 -2.80
C ARG A 138 -4.30 -5.03 -3.74
N GLU A 139 -5.07 -6.04 -4.13
CA GLU A 139 -4.59 -7.08 -5.04
C GLU A 139 -4.19 -6.52 -6.41
N ARG A 140 -4.92 -5.51 -6.93
CA ARG A 140 -4.55 -4.82 -8.16
C ARG A 140 -3.21 -4.09 -8.01
N VAL A 141 -3.04 -3.32 -6.93
CA VAL A 141 -1.80 -2.59 -6.66
C VAL A 141 -0.61 -3.53 -6.47
N GLU A 142 -0.80 -4.66 -5.77
CA GLU A 142 0.24 -5.68 -5.61
C GLU A 142 0.68 -6.27 -6.97
N LYS A 143 -0.28 -6.55 -7.87
CA LYS A 143 0.03 -7.02 -9.23
C LYS A 143 0.75 -5.96 -10.07
N GLU A 144 0.34 -4.70 -9.99
CA GLU A 144 1.00 -3.59 -10.68
C GLU A 144 2.42 -3.36 -10.15
N LEU A 145 2.61 -3.44 -8.83
CA LEU A 145 3.92 -3.35 -8.20
C LEU A 145 4.84 -4.50 -8.65
N ALA A 146 4.33 -5.73 -8.68
CA ALA A 146 5.10 -6.89 -9.14
C ALA A 146 5.53 -6.75 -10.62
N ARG A 147 4.66 -6.21 -11.48
CA ARG A 147 5.01 -5.90 -12.88
C ARG A 147 6.08 -4.84 -12.97
N ALA A 148 5.92 -3.72 -12.27
CA ALA A 148 6.90 -2.64 -12.27
C ALA A 148 8.28 -3.10 -11.74
N GLN A 149 8.30 -3.99 -10.75
CA GLN A 149 9.54 -4.60 -10.25
C GLN A 149 10.21 -5.48 -11.31
N ALA A 150 9.45 -6.32 -12.00
CA ALA A 150 9.96 -7.16 -13.09
C ALA A 150 10.55 -6.30 -14.23
N ASP A 151 9.85 -5.24 -14.65
CA ASP A 151 10.33 -4.33 -15.70
C ASP A 151 11.65 -3.64 -15.29
N VAL A 152 11.78 -3.22 -14.03
CA VAL A 152 13.01 -2.60 -13.51
C VAL A 152 14.16 -3.61 -13.44
N GLU A 153 13.89 -4.86 -13.09
CA GLU A 153 14.89 -5.93 -13.09
C GLU A 153 15.38 -6.27 -14.49
N GLU A 154 14.46 -6.34 -15.47
CA GLU A 154 14.78 -6.55 -16.88
C GLU A 154 15.65 -5.41 -17.43
N GLU A 155 15.29 -4.16 -17.17
CA GLU A 155 16.07 -2.98 -17.55
C GLU A 155 17.47 -2.98 -16.91
N ARG A 156 17.58 -3.38 -15.64
CA ARG A 156 18.89 -3.50 -14.97
C ARG A 156 19.74 -4.60 -15.58
N ALA A 157 19.15 -5.74 -15.92
CA ALA A 157 19.83 -6.83 -16.58
C ALA A 157 20.32 -6.41 -17.99
N GLY A 158 19.48 -5.71 -18.76
CA GLY A 158 19.83 -5.14 -20.06
C GLY A 158 21.03 -4.19 -19.96
N ARG A 159 20.97 -3.19 -19.07
CA ARG A 159 22.08 -2.25 -18.87
C ARG A 159 23.37 -2.93 -18.39
N ALA A 160 23.26 -3.97 -17.56
CA ALA A 160 24.42 -4.74 -17.11
C ALA A 160 25.08 -5.51 -18.27
N ALA A 161 24.27 -6.09 -19.17
CA ALA A 161 24.75 -6.75 -20.37
C ALA A 161 25.42 -5.74 -21.32
N ASP A 162 24.79 -4.58 -21.56
CA ASP A 162 25.35 -3.52 -22.41
C ASP A 162 26.67 -2.99 -21.86
N ALA A 163 26.76 -2.74 -20.55
CA ALA A 163 27.99 -2.31 -19.90
C ALA A 163 29.11 -3.36 -20.00
N LYS A 164 28.76 -4.66 -19.98
CA LYS A 164 29.71 -5.74 -20.20
C LYS A 164 30.22 -5.72 -21.66
N SER A 165 29.31 -5.70 -22.64
CA SER A 165 29.66 -5.62 -24.06
C SER A 165 30.52 -4.40 -24.38
N PHE A 166 30.20 -3.24 -23.80
CA PHE A 166 30.98 -2.02 -23.98
C PHE A 166 32.41 -2.16 -23.43
N ARG A 167 32.58 -2.76 -22.24
CA ARG A 167 33.92 -3.01 -21.67
C ARG A 167 34.73 -3.99 -22.51
N GLU A 168 34.10 -5.06 -23.00
CA GLU A 168 34.74 -6.02 -23.89
C GLU A 168 35.19 -5.34 -25.20
N GLY A 169 34.33 -4.50 -25.78
CA GLY A 169 34.67 -3.69 -26.95
C GLY A 169 35.81 -2.71 -26.70
N LEU A 170 35.86 -2.07 -25.52
CA LEU A 170 36.95 -1.17 -25.15
C LEU A 170 38.29 -1.91 -25.05
N LEU A 171 38.31 -3.10 -24.43
CA LEU A 171 39.51 -3.93 -24.33
C LEU A 171 40.00 -4.39 -25.70
N GLN A 172 39.08 -4.77 -26.60
CA GLN A 172 39.43 -5.15 -27.96
C GLN A 172 40.01 -3.96 -28.75
N ALA A 173 39.41 -2.78 -28.63
CA ALA A 173 39.90 -1.57 -29.29
C ALA A 173 41.29 -1.16 -28.76
N GLN A 174 41.52 -1.29 -27.45
CA GLN A 174 42.83 -1.07 -26.85
C GLN A 174 43.87 -2.05 -27.40
N GLY A 175 43.56 -3.35 -27.45
CA GLY A 175 44.47 -4.36 -27.99
C GLY A 175 44.84 -4.11 -29.46
N ALA A 176 43.85 -3.75 -30.29
CA ALA A 176 44.10 -3.40 -31.69
C ALA A 176 44.96 -2.12 -31.85
N ALA A 177 44.76 -1.13 -30.97
CA ALA A 177 45.58 0.08 -30.97
C ALA A 177 47.02 -0.23 -30.54
N GLU A 178 47.23 -1.06 -29.51
CA GLU A 178 48.55 -1.51 -29.07
C GLU A 178 49.29 -2.29 -30.17
N GLU A 179 48.59 -3.19 -30.88
CA GLU A 179 49.12 -3.92 -32.03
C GLU A 179 49.53 -2.97 -33.17
N THR A 180 48.67 -2.01 -33.54
CA THR A 180 48.98 -1.01 -34.57
C THR A 180 50.21 -0.17 -34.21
N VAL A 181 50.34 0.21 -32.92
CA VAL A 181 51.51 0.94 -32.43
C VAL A 181 52.77 0.05 -32.50
N ALA A 182 52.67 -1.22 -32.14
CA ALA A 182 53.79 -2.16 -32.23
C ALA A 182 54.25 -2.35 -33.68
N ASP A 183 53.32 -2.51 -34.63
CA ASP A 183 53.61 -2.62 -36.05
C ASP A 183 54.31 -1.37 -36.59
N ALA A 184 53.79 -0.18 -36.25
CA ALA A 184 54.40 1.09 -36.66
C ALA A 184 55.82 1.26 -36.09
N LEU A 185 56.05 0.85 -34.83
CA LEU A 185 57.39 0.86 -34.24
C LEU A 185 58.34 -0.11 -34.96
N GLY A 186 57.88 -1.31 -35.34
CA GLY A 186 58.64 -2.27 -36.13
C GLY A 186 58.99 -1.76 -37.53
N GLU A 187 58.06 -1.06 -38.18
CA GLU A 187 58.31 -0.41 -39.47
C GLU A 187 59.37 0.69 -39.34
N ILE A 188 59.29 1.53 -38.30
CA ILE A 188 60.30 2.56 -38.02
C ILE A 188 61.68 1.96 -37.81
N GLU A 189 61.80 0.85 -37.06
CA GLU A 189 63.07 0.15 -36.85
C GLU A 189 63.63 -0.39 -38.16
N THR A 190 62.79 -1.00 -38.99
CA THR A 190 63.15 -1.49 -40.33
C THR A 190 63.67 -0.36 -41.22
N LEU A 191 62.97 0.79 -41.24
CA LEU A 191 63.39 1.97 -42.00
C LEU A 191 64.72 2.53 -41.49
N ARG A 192 64.95 2.55 -40.18
CA ARG A 192 66.24 2.98 -39.58
C ARG A 192 67.38 2.06 -40.00
N ALA A 193 67.18 0.74 -39.95
CA ALA A 193 68.18 -0.22 -40.41
C ALA A 193 68.50 -0.01 -41.89
N ARG A 194 67.47 0.22 -42.72
CA ARG A 194 67.65 0.50 -44.15
C ARG A 194 68.44 1.79 -44.42
N ILE A 195 68.15 2.86 -43.68
CA ILE A 195 68.91 4.12 -43.77
C ILE A 195 70.38 3.89 -43.39
N ALA A 196 70.66 3.12 -42.34
CA ALA A 196 72.02 2.80 -41.92
C ALA A 196 72.79 2.00 -42.99
N GLU A 197 72.16 1.00 -43.61
CA GLU A 197 72.74 0.21 -44.70
C GLU A 197 73.07 1.09 -45.92
N LEU A 198 72.12 1.94 -46.35
CA LEU A 198 72.32 2.88 -47.45
C LEU A 198 73.46 3.87 -47.15
N THR A 199 73.55 4.35 -45.90
CA THR A 199 74.62 5.25 -45.46
C THR A 199 75.99 4.56 -45.51
N SER A 200 76.07 3.30 -45.07
CA SER A 200 77.30 2.49 -45.14
C SER A 200 77.73 2.24 -46.59
N THR A 201 76.78 1.87 -47.46
CA THR A 201 77.02 1.64 -48.89
C THR A 201 77.47 2.92 -49.59
N GLY A 202 76.86 4.06 -49.25
CA GLY A 202 77.27 5.37 -49.74
C GLY A 202 78.70 5.72 -49.34
N ALA A 203 79.09 5.45 -48.08
CA ALA A 203 80.45 5.67 -47.60
C ALA A 203 81.47 4.75 -48.30
N GLU A 204 81.12 3.49 -48.57
CA GLU A 204 81.96 2.56 -49.32
C GLU A 204 82.13 3.00 -50.79
N ALA A 205 81.04 3.39 -51.45
CA ALA A 205 81.08 3.92 -52.81
C ALA A 205 81.98 5.15 -52.91
N GLU A 206 81.93 6.05 -51.92
CA GLU A 206 82.78 7.22 -51.89
C GLU A 206 84.26 6.86 -51.70
N ARG A 207 84.58 5.91 -50.80
CA ARG A 207 85.94 5.37 -50.65
C ARG A 207 86.46 4.77 -51.95
N LEU A 208 85.63 4.01 -52.68
CA LEU A 208 85.98 3.43 -53.98
C LEU A 208 86.24 4.52 -55.02
N ARG A 209 85.42 5.58 -55.07
CA ARG A 209 85.66 6.74 -55.96
C ARG A 209 86.98 7.43 -55.65
N THR A 210 87.25 7.73 -54.38
CA THR A 210 88.53 8.33 -53.96
C THR A 210 89.71 7.44 -54.38
N ARG A 211 89.61 6.12 -54.18
CA ARG A 211 90.64 5.16 -54.59
C ARG A 211 90.86 5.13 -56.10
N LEU A 212 89.78 5.12 -56.89
CA LEU A 212 89.86 5.16 -58.35
C LEU A 212 90.45 6.49 -58.85
N SER A 213 90.10 7.62 -58.22
CA SER A 213 90.73 8.91 -58.51
C SER A 213 92.22 8.86 -58.25
N SER A 214 92.64 8.35 -57.09
CA SER A 214 94.07 8.22 -56.75
C SER A 214 94.82 7.30 -57.72
N ILE A 215 94.24 6.16 -58.13
CA ILE A 215 94.84 5.28 -59.15
C ILE A 215 94.97 6.01 -60.50
N ARG A 216 93.94 6.78 -60.88
CA ARG A 216 93.96 7.57 -62.11
C ARG A 216 95.07 8.62 -62.08
N ASP A 217 95.24 9.32 -60.96
CA ASP A 217 96.28 10.33 -60.78
C ASP A 217 97.69 9.69 -60.89
N ILE A 218 97.91 8.54 -60.25
CA ILE A 218 99.16 7.77 -60.36
C ILE A 218 99.45 7.36 -61.81
N LEU A 219 98.43 6.90 -62.55
CA LEU A 219 98.58 6.51 -63.95
C LEU A 219 98.88 7.72 -64.84
N ALA A 220 98.24 8.86 -64.60
CA ALA A 220 98.49 10.10 -65.35
C ALA A 220 99.94 10.57 -65.14
N ASP A 221 100.44 10.58 -63.90
CA ASP A 221 101.81 10.94 -63.57
C ASP A 221 102.83 9.96 -64.17
N GLY A 222 102.55 8.65 -64.14
CA GLY A 222 103.43 7.60 -64.71
C GLY A 222 103.54 7.61 -66.24
N THR A 223 102.53 8.11 -66.95
CA THR A 223 102.59 8.29 -68.42
C THR A 223 103.29 9.58 -68.86
N GLY A 224 103.61 10.49 -67.94
CA GLY A 224 104.32 11.74 -68.22
C GLY A 224 105.84 11.58 -68.39
N ASP A 225 106.43 10.45 -67.98
CA ASP A 225 107.88 10.23 -67.93
C ASP A 225 108.42 9.39 -69.12
N THR A 226 107.81 9.51 -70.31
CA THR A 226 108.36 8.97 -71.57
C THR A 226 108.82 10.03 -72.57
N ARG A 227 109.24 11.19 -72.08
CA ARG A 227 110.12 12.15 -72.78
C ARG A 227 111.02 12.74 -71.71
N SER A 228 112.34 12.71 -71.80
CA SER A 228 113.23 12.54 -72.94
C SER A 228 114.64 12.51 -72.35
N PRO A 229 115.65 12.02 -73.07
CA PRO A 229 116.78 12.94 -73.21
C PRO A 229 117.43 12.90 -74.60
N GLY A 230 117.64 14.10 -75.16
CA GLY A 230 118.53 14.36 -76.29
C GLY A 230 117.78 14.77 -77.56
N GLY A 231 118.04 15.90 -78.20
CA GLY A 231 118.98 17.02 -78.01
C GLY A 231 118.31 18.28 -78.61
N ASP A 232 118.54 19.47 -78.10
CA ASP A 232 119.73 20.31 -78.26
C ASP A 232 120.07 20.64 -79.73
N GLY A 233 120.16 21.95 -80.02
CA GLY A 233 120.37 22.54 -81.35
C GLY A 233 119.39 23.69 -81.64
N ALA A 234 119.58 24.89 -81.08
CA ALA A 234 120.49 25.96 -81.55
C ALA A 234 119.89 26.85 -82.66
N ALA A 235 119.52 28.10 -82.25
CA ALA A 235 119.71 29.42 -82.90
C ALA A 235 119.31 29.63 -84.38
N PRO A 236 119.28 30.89 -84.90
CA PRO A 236 119.38 32.21 -84.27
C PRO A 236 118.10 33.06 -84.33
#